data_AF-A0A520ABV4-F1
#
_entry.id   AF-A0A520ABV4-F1
#
_cell.length_a   1.000
_cell.length_b   1.000
_cell.length_c   1.000
_cell.angle_alpha   90.00
_cell.angle_beta   90.00
_cell.angle_gamma   90.00
#
_symmetry.space_group_name_H-M   'P 1'
#
loop_
_entity.id
_entity.type
_entity.pdbx_description
1 polymer ?
#
loop_
_entity_poly.entity_id
_entity_poly.type
_entity_poly.pdbx_seq_one_letter_code
_entity_poly.pdbx_strand_id
1 'polypeptide(L)' 'MLNKVSHAASLALTLRPVKVTPPQSFAGNWASLTAGYSAPDWFRDAKFGIWAHWGAASVPAAGDDWYARD' A
#
# COMPACT_ATOMS: atom_id res chain seq x y z
N MET A 1 -3.81 -30.76 -44.29
CA MET A 1 -2.91 -29.61 -44.05
C MET A 1 -3.43 -28.84 -42.85
N LEU A 2 -2.52 -28.45 -41.96
CA LEU A 2 -2.74 -28.23 -40.52
C LEU A 2 -3.68 -27.07 -40.13
N ASN A 3 -4.37 -27.32 -39.01
CA ASN A 3 -5.29 -26.46 -38.28
C ASN A 3 -4.57 -25.23 -37.69
N LYS A 4 -5.12 -24.02 -37.90
CA LYS A 4 -4.57 -22.77 -37.34
C LYS A 4 -4.77 -22.76 -35.82
N VAL A 5 -3.68 -22.61 -35.06
CA VAL A 5 -3.76 -22.46 -33.61
C VAL A 5 -3.79 -20.96 -33.27
N SER A 6 -4.96 -20.46 -32.89
CA SER A 6 -5.11 -19.10 -32.36
C SER A 6 -4.79 -19.10 -30.87
N HIS A 7 -3.63 -18.56 -30.50
CA HIS A 7 -3.29 -18.26 -29.10
C HIS A 7 -3.34 -16.74 -28.90
N ALA A 8 -4.43 -16.27 -28.29
CA ALA A 8 -4.49 -14.96 -27.68
C ALA A 8 -5.30 -15.07 -26.39
N ALA A 9 -4.73 -15.71 -25.37
CA ALA A 9 -5.26 -15.65 -24.03
C ALA A 9 -4.78 -14.32 -23.42
N SER A 10 -5.58 -13.26 -23.58
CA SER A 10 -5.38 -12.02 -22.81
C SER A 10 -5.60 -12.33 -21.34
N LEU A 11 -4.51 -12.41 -20.57
CA LEU A 11 -4.56 -12.39 -19.11
C LEU A 11 -4.96 -10.97 -18.68
N ALA A 12 -6.26 -10.69 -18.68
CA ALA A 12 -6.78 -9.51 -17.99
C ALA A 12 -6.60 -9.76 -16.49
N LEU A 13 -5.55 -9.21 -15.90
CA LEU A 13 -5.36 -9.12 -14.46
C LEU A 13 -6.51 -8.27 -13.91
N THR A 14 -7.64 -8.91 -13.61
CA THR A 14 -8.77 -8.26 -12.94
C THR A 14 -8.30 -7.99 -11.52
N LEU A 15 -7.81 -6.77 -11.28
CA LEU A 15 -7.66 -6.24 -9.92
C LEU A 15 -9.03 -6.39 -9.26
N ARG A 16 -9.18 -7.37 -8.37
CA ARG A 16 -10.39 -7.50 -7.57
C ARG A 16 -10.41 -6.32 -6.60
N PRO A 17 -11.38 -5.39 -6.70
CA PRO A 17 -11.57 -4.41 -5.67
C PRO A 17 -12.00 -5.16 -4.40
N VAL A 18 -11.15 -5.15 -3.38
CA VAL A 18 -11.49 -5.74 -2.09
C VAL A 18 -12.14 -4.62 -1.27
N LYS A 19 -13.42 -4.39 -1.56
CA LYS A 19 -14.23 -3.42 -0.83
C LYS A 19 -14.57 -4.02 0.54
N VAL A 20 -13.76 -3.72 1.54
CA VAL A 20 -14.08 -4.06 2.93
C VAL A 20 -14.90 -2.93 3.52
N THR A 21 -16.06 -3.28 4.08
CA THR A 21 -16.85 -2.35 4.89
C THR A 21 -16.12 -2.14 6.21
N PRO A 22 -15.59 -0.94 6.50
CA PRO A 22 -14.92 -0.71 7.77
C PRO A 22 -15.94 -0.81 8.92
N PRO A 23 -15.52 -1.32 10.10
CA PRO A 23 -16.39 -1.34 11.27
C PRO A 23 -16.75 0.10 11.69
N GLN A 24 -17.92 0.29 12.30
CA GLN A 24 -18.36 1.62 12.79
C GLN A 24 -17.47 2.15 13.94
N SER A 25 -16.78 1.27 14.66
CA SER A 25 -15.84 1.62 15.72
C SER A 25 -14.77 0.54 15.90
N PHE A 26 -13.63 0.93 16.48
CA PHE A 26 -12.54 0.02 16.84
C PHE A 26 -12.43 -0.12 18.35
N ALA A 27 -12.17 -1.34 18.84
CA ALA A 27 -11.72 -1.59 20.20
C ALA A 27 -10.19 -1.62 20.25
N GLY A 28 -9.61 -1.31 21.42
CA GLY A 28 -8.15 -1.34 21.65
C GLY A 28 -7.57 -2.75 21.77
N ASN A 29 -7.95 -3.67 20.87
CA ASN A 29 -7.44 -5.04 20.83
C ASN A 29 -7.22 -5.52 19.39
N TRP A 30 -6.35 -6.52 19.23
CA TRP A 30 -5.94 -7.03 17.93
C TRP A 30 -7.09 -7.58 17.09
N ALA A 31 -8.01 -8.32 17.71
CA ALA A 31 -9.14 -8.92 17.01
C ALA A 31 -10.01 -7.86 16.33
N SER A 32 -10.26 -6.74 17.01
CA SER A 32 -11.01 -5.62 16.43
C SER A 32 -10.29 -4.95 15.26
N LEU A 33 -8.96 -4.83 15.32
CA LEU A 33 -8.18 -4.17 14.27
C LEU A 33 -8.10 -5.01 13.00
N THR A 34 -8.01 -6.34 13.13
CA THR A 34 -7.80 -7.24 11.98
C THR A 34 -9.08 -7.73 11.32
N ALA A 35 -10.22 -7.67 12.01
CA ALA A 35 -11.51 -8.18 11.51
C ALA A 35 -11.94 -7.62 10.14
N GLY A 36 -11.51 -6.40 9.79
CA GLY A 36 -11.85 -5.73 8.54
C GLY A 36 -10.71 -4.90 7.95
N TYR A 37 -9.46 -5.26 8.25
CA TYR A 37 -8.32 -4.51 7.71
C TYR A 37 -8.14 -4.80 6.21
N SER A 38 -8.18 -3.74 5.40
CA SER A 38 -7.80 -3.76 3.98
C SER A 38 -7.27 -2.40 3.57
N ALA A 39 -6.24 -2.40 2.73
CA ALA A 39 -5.77 -1.17 2.10
C ALA A 39 -6.78 -0.74 1.01
N PRO A 40 -7.12 0.55 0.92
CA PRO A 40 -8.04 1.03 -0.10
C PRO A 40 -7.45 0.85 -1.50
N ASP A 41 -8.30 0.56 -2.48
CA ASP A 41 -7.86 0.19 -3.83
C ASP A 41 -7.00 1.30 -4.48
N TRP A 42 -7.32 2.57 -4.27
CA TRP A 42 -6.50 3.68 -4.80
C TRP A 42 -5.05 3.64 -4.29
N PHE A 43 -4.83 3.24 -3.04
CA PHE A 43 -3.50 3.15 -2.45
C PHE A 43 -2.75 1.94 -3.01
N ARG A 44 -3.47 0.82 -3.19
CA ARG A 44 -2.92 -0.36 -3.86
C ARG A 44 -2.55 -0.04 -5.30
N ASP A 45 -3.31 0.81 -5.98
CA ASP A 45 -3.11 1.19 -7.37
C ASP A 45 -2.03 2.26 -7.59
N ALA A 46 -1.69 3.03 -6.56
CA ALA A 46 -0.66 4.07 -6.65
C ALA A 46 0.73 3.52 -7.04
N LYS A 47 1.08 2.30 -6.58
CA LYS A 47 2.34 1.53 -6.80
C LYS A 47 3.66 2.20 -6.40
N PHE A 48 3.78 3.52 -6.56
CA PHE A 48 4.98 4.29 -6.31
C PHE A 48 4.63 5.52 -5.47
N GLY A 49 5.47 5.81 -4.47
CA GLY A 49 5.34 6.97 -3.61
C GLY A 49 6.71 7.57 -3.31
N ILE A 50 6.74 8.87 -3.11
CA ILE A 50 7.91 9.62 -2.65
C ILE A 50 7.58 10.14 -1.25
N TRP A 51 8.56 10.05 -0.35
CA TRP A 51 8.48 10.62 0.97
C TRP A 51 9.82 11.25 1.36
N ALA A 52 9.77 12.25 2.23
CA ALA A 52 10.93 12.97 2.71
C ALA A 52 10.83 13.19 4.21
N HIS A 53 11.97 13.05 4.89
CA HIS A 53 12.15 13.51 6.25
C HIS A 53 12.59 14.98 6.23
N TRP A 54 11.84 15.83 6.93
CA TRP A 54 12.17 17.24 7.06
C TRP A 54 11.67 17.79 8.39
N GLY A 55 12.55 18.48 9.12
CA GLY A 55 12.23 19.08 10.40
C GLY A 55 13.46 19.70 11.07
N ALA A 56 13.38 19.95 12.38
CA ALA A 56 14.49 20.53 13.14
C ALA A 56 15.79 19.69 13.06
N ALA A 57 15.66 18.36 12.99
CA ALA A 57 16.79 17.45 12.80
C ALA A 57 17.53 17.67 11.46
N SER A 58 16.89 18.27 10.45
CA SER A 58 17.50 18.53 9.14
C SER A 58 18.33 19.82 9.09
N VAL A 59 18.16 20.73 10.06
CA VAL A 59 18.84 22.05 10.09
C VAL A 59 20.37 21.95 10.11
N PRO A 60 20.98 21.06 10.91
CA PRO A 60 22.44 20.93 10.98
C PRO A 60 23.07 20.38 9.70
N ALA A 61 22.28 19.79 8.80
CA ALA A 61 22.73 19.12 7.58
C ALA A 61 23.89 18.12 7.83
N ALA A 62 23.87 17.50 9.01
CA ALA A 62 24.90 16.60 9.50
C ALA A 62 24.26 15.51 10.35
N GLY A 63 24.87 14.33 10.39
CA GLY A 63 24.26 13.16 11.03
C GLY A 63 23.05 12.65 10.24
N ASP A 64 22.23 11.84 10.91
CA ASP A 64 20.96 11.32 10.40
C ASP A 64 19.77 12.04 11.07
N ASP A 65 18.55 11.54 10.88
CA ASP A 65 17.35 12.08 11.53
C ASP A 65 17.38 12.01 13.06
N TRP A 66 18.41 11.38 13.64
CA TRP A 66 18.67 11.31 15.06
C TRP A 66 19.76 12.28 15.54
N TYR A 67 20.13 13.29 14.75
CA TYR A 67 21.13 14.31 15.13
C TYR A 67 20.99 14.82 16.58
N ALA A 68 19.77 15.00 17.08
CA ALA A 68 19.53 15.54 18.41
C ALA A 68 19.67 14.51 19.57
N ARG A 69 19.87 13.23 19.24
CA ARG A 69 19.93 12.13 20.21
C ARG A 69 21.36 11.86 20.70
N ASP A 70 22.34 12.04 19.81
CA ASP A 70 23.76 11.79 20.03
C ASP A 70 24.54 13.11 20.07
#